data_AF-A0A9L0T8U6-F1
#
_entry.id   AF-A0A9L0T8U6-F1
#
_cell.length_a   1.000
_cell.length_b   1.000
_cell.length_c   1.000
_cell.angle_alpha   90.00
_cell.angle_beta   90.00
_cell.angle_gamma   90.00
#
_symmetry.space_group_name_H-M   'P 1'
#
loop_
_entity.id
_entity.type
_entity.pdbx_description
1 polymer ?
#
loop_
_entity_poly.entity_id
_entity_poly.type
_entity_poly.pdbx_seq_one_letter_code
_entity_poly.pdbx_strand_id
1 'polypeptide(L)'
;MGQYKLSVHALEKSVTGSRHPGSAEKICILPNRGLDRTKVPIFLGIQGGSRCLACVETGDGPSLQLEDVNIEDLYKGGEEATRFTFFQRSMGSAFRLEAAAWPGWFLCGPAEPQQPVRLTKESEPSPCTEFYFEQSR
;
A
#
# COMPACT_ATOMS: atom_id res chain seq x y z
N MET A 1 -10.84 -5.89 13.44
CA MET A 1 -10.08 -4.89 12.67
C MET A 1 -8.61 -5.19 12.89
N GLY A 2 -7.95 -5.83 11.92
CA GLY A 2 -6.55 -6.22 12.07
C GLY A 2 -5.64 -5.03 11.84
N GLN A 3 -4.73 -4.76 12.77
CA GLN A 3 -3.64 -3.81 12.57
C GLN A 3 -2.44 -4.61 12.05
N TYR A 4 -1.95 -4.26 10.86
CA TYR A 4 -0.85 -4.96 10.20
C TYR A 4 0.34 -4.03 10.11
N LYS A 5 1.51 -4.47 10.56
CA LYS A 5 2.74 -3.73 10.36
C LYS A 5 3.36 -4.21 9.04
N LEU A 6 3.29 -3.37 8.02
CA LEU A 6 4.15 -3.54 6.86
C LEU A 6 5.52 -3.03 7.29
N SER A 7 6.47 -3.93 7.54
CA SER A 7 7.85 -3.53 7.84
C SER A 7 8.51 -3.04 6.54
N VAL A 8 8.12 -1.83 6.11
CA VAL A 8 8.92 -1.02 5.20
C VAL A 8 9.35 0.20 6.01
N HIS A 9 10.60 0.21 6.43
CA HIS A 9 11.30 1.45 6.84
C HIS A 9 11.21 2.56 5.77
N ALA A 10 10.68 2.25 4.59
CA ALA A 10 10.41 3.13 3.46
C ALA A 10 9.08 3.88 3.49
N LEU A 11 8.03 3.27 4.04
CA LEU A 11 6.72 3.94 4.08
C LEU A 11 6.74 5.07 5.11
N GLU A 12 7.66 5.00 6.09
CA GLU A 12 7.83 6.02 7.12
C GLU A 12 8.45 7.32 6.57
N LYS A 13 9.43 7.21 5.66
CA LYS A 13 10.20 8.37 5.18
C LYS A 13 9.57 9.08 3.98
N SER A 14 8.57 8.48 3.33
CA SER A 14 7.83 9.16 2.25
C SER A 14 6.83 10.21 2.74
N VAL A 15 6.53 10.25 4.05
CA VAL A 15 5.18 10.65 4.48
C VAL A 15 5.13 11.83 5.45
N THR A 16 6.14 12.00 6.29
CA THR A 16 6.27 13.19 7.11
C THR A 16 7.74 13.51 7.29
N GLY A 17 8.13 14.78 7.18
CA GLY A 17 9.41 15.27 7.64
C GLY A 17 9.52 15.25 9.18
N SER A 18 9.10 14.17 9.84
CA SER A 18 9.08 14.05 11.30
C SER A 18 10.26 13.23 11.79
N ARG A 19 11.15 13.92 12.50
CA ARG A 19 12.30 13.39 13.22
C ARG A 19 11.85 12.78 14.55
N HIS A 20 11.44 11.51 14.56
CA HIS A 20 11.49 10.72 15.80
C HIS A 20 12.01 9.31 15.52
N PRO A 21 13.24 8.97 15.97
CA PRO A 21 13.73 7.61 15.91
C PRO A 21 13.07 6.81 17.03
N GLY A 22 12.09 5.95 16.73
CA GLY A 22 11.61 5.00 17.74
C GLY A 22 10.34 4.21 17.49
N SER A 23 9.39 4.67 16.66
CA SER A 23 8.13 3.95 16.44
C SER A 23 7.95 3.63 14.97
N ALA A 24 7.95 2.34 14.64
CA ALA A 24 7.58 1.89 13.32
C ALA A 24 6.12 2.26 13.01
N GLU A 25 5.85 2.98 11.92
CA GLU A 25 4.49 3.34 11.48
C GLU A 25 3.63 2.07 11.32
N LYS A 26 2.40 2.10 11.84
CA LYS A 26 1.45 0.99 11.72
C LYS A 26 0.58 1.18 10.47
N ILE A 27 0.37 0.11 9.70
CA ILE A 27 -0.52 0.13 8.55
C ILE A 27 -1.89 -0.44 8.92
N CYS A 28 -2.94 0.29 8.60
CA CYS A 28 -4.31 -0.18 8.64
C CYS A 28 -4.66 -0.82 7.30
N ILE A 29 -5.25 -2.01 7.35
CA ILE A 29 -5.69 -2.72 6.15
C ILE A 29 -7.18 -3.03 6.28
N LEU A 30 -7.96 -2.60 5.29
CA LEU A 30 -9.36 -2.98 5.13
C LEU A 30 -9.58 -3.56 3.74
N PRO A 31 -10.46 -4.56 3.57
CA PRO A 31 -10.74 -5.12 2.26
C PRO A 31 -11.62 -4.16 1.44
N ASN A 32 -11.41 -4.08 0.13
CA ASN A 32 -12.39 -3.46 -0.77
C ASN A 32 -13.46 -4.49 -1.16
N ARG A 33 -14.66 -4.39 -0.58
CA ARG A 33 -15.76 -5.33 -0.81
C ARG A 33 -16.50 -5.14 -2.14
N GLY A 34 -16.25 -4.02 -2.83
CA GLY A 34 -16.84 -3.67 -4.11
C GLY A 34 -16.12 -4.25 -5.32
N LEU A 35 -14.87 -4.71 -5.16
CA LEU A 35 -14.07 -5.27 -6.24
C LEU A 35 -14.02 -6.80 -6.24
N ASP A 36 -13.44 -7.35 -7.31
CA ASP A 36 -13.30 -8.77 -7.61
C ASP A 36 -12.93 -9.61 -6.37
N ARG A 37 -13.90 -10.41 -5.92
CA ARG A 37 -13.81 -11.26 -4.74
C ARG A 37 -13.01 -12.54 -4.97
N THR A 38 -12.62 -12.83 -6.21
CA THR A 38 -11.70 -13.93 -6.53
C THR A 38 -10.24 -13.54 -6.24
N LYS A 39 -9.98 -12.25 -6.04
CA LYS A 39 -8.71 -11.69 -5.56
C LYS A 39 -8.84 -11.23 -4.11
N VAL A 40 -7.75 -10.68 -3.55
CA VAL A 40 -7.72 -10.06 -2.22
C VAL A 40 -7.52 -8.54 -2.37
N PRO A 41 -8.56 -7.78 -2.72
CA PRO A 41 -8.47 -6.33 -2.85
C PRO A 41 -8.44 -5.66 -1.47
N ILE A 42 -7.45 -4.80 -1.24
CA ILE A 42 -7.24 -4.13 0.05
C ILE A 42 -6.95 -2.63 -0.12
N PHE A 43 -7.31 -1.87 0.90
CA PHE A 43 -6.86 -0.50 1.14
C PHE A 43 -5.70 -0.51 2.13
N LEU A 44 -4.78 0.44 1.95
CA LEU A 44 -3.64 0.65 2.84
C LEU A 44 -3.73 2.06 3.43
N GLY A 45 -3.92 2.14 4.74
CA GLY A 45 -3.98 3.39 5.49
C GLY A 45 -2.87 3.48 6.53
N ILE A 46 -2.53 4.69 6.93
CA ILE A 46 -1.53 4.97 7.97
C ILE A 46 -2.11 5.96 8.99
N GLN A 47 -1.37 6.27 10.06
CA GLN A 47 -1.81 7.22 11.08
C GLN A 47 -3.19 6.85 11.65
N GLY A 48 -3.38 5.55 11.90
CA GLY A 48 -4.67 5.00 12.33
C GLY A 48 -5.74 4.94 11.23
N GLY A 49 -5.35 5.06 9.96
CA GLY A 49 -6.24 5.02 8.80
C GLY A 49 -6.78 6.38 8.36
N SER A 50 -6.27 7.49 8.88
CA SER A 50 -6.69 8.85 8.49
C SER A 50 -6.15 9.28 7.13
N ARG A 51 -5.07 8.64 6.65
CA ARG A 51 -4.48 8.89 5.33
C ARG A 51 -4.29 7.57 4.60
N CYS A 52 -4.66 7.53 3.33
CA CYS A 52 -4.65 6.31 2.53
C CYS A 52 -3.76 6.42 1.31
N LEU A 53 -3.14 5.29 0.93
CA LEU A 53 -2.29 5.18 -0.24
C LEU A 53 -3.14 5.12 -1.51
N ALA A 54 -2.87 6.03 -2.44
CA ALA A 54 -3.55 6.16 -3.72
C ALA A 54 -2.57 6.00 -4.88
N CYS A 55 -3.06 5.41 -5.96
CA CYS A 55 -2.42 5.51 -7.27
C CYS A 55 -2.91 6.79 -7.96
N VAL A 56 -1.98 7.59 -8.46
CA VAL A 56 -2.24 8.80 -9.23
C VAL A 56 -1.55 8.72 -10.58
N GLU A 57 -2.19 9.21 -11.62
CA GLU A 57 -1.56 9.32 -12.94
C GLU A 57 -0.65 10.54 -12.97
N THR A 58 0.57 10.35 -13.50
CA THR A 58 1.51 11.43 -13.80
C THR A 58 1.93 11.34 -15.27
N GLY A 59 2.59 12.37 -15.79
CA GLY A 59 3.10 12.35 -17.18
C GLY A 59 4.02 11.16 -17.48
N ASP A 60 4.67 10.60 -16.46
CA ASP A 60 5.61 9.49 -16.56
C ASP A 60 4.98 8.12 -16.21
N GLY A 61 3.66 8.08 -15.98
CA GLY A 61 2.92 6.87 -15.59
C GLY A 61 2.36 6.91 -14.17
N PRO A 62 1.90 5.77 -13.62
CA PRO A 62 1.29 5.74 -12.30
C PRO A 62 2.33 5.93 -11.20
N SER A 63 1.99 6.81 -10.27
CA SER A 63 2.77 7.09 -9.05
C SER A 63 1.93 6.85 -7.81
N LEU A 64 2.57 6.90 -6.65
CA LEU A 64 1.91 6.77 -5.35
C LEU A 64 1.84 8.11 -4.65
N GLN A 65 0.72 8.33 -3.98
CA GLN A 65 0.51 9.47 -3.11
C GLN A 65 -0.25 9.04 -1.86
N LEU A 66 -0.02 9.74 -0.75
CA LEU A 66 -0.92 9.68 0.39
C LEU A 66 -1.91 10.83 0.35
N GLU A 67 -3.16 10.50 0.57
CA GLU A 67 -4.24 11.47 0.62
C GLU A 67 -4.93 11.43 1.98
N ASP A 68 -5.41 12.59 2.41
CA ASP A 68 -6.13 12.78 3.67
C ASP A 68 -7.57 12.26 3.53
N VAL A 69 -7.69 10.95 3.32
CA VAL A 69 -8.92 10.20 3.16
C VAL A 69 -8.94 9.08 4.18
N ASN A 70 -10.03 8.97 4.94
CA ASN A 70 -10.18 7.95 5.95
C ASN A 70 -10.44 6.56 5.32
N ILE A 71 -9.73 5.54 5.78
CA ILE A 71 -9.82 4.16 5.28
C ILE A 71 -11.23 3.57 5.48
N GLU A 72 -11.96 3.98 6.51
CA GLU A 72 -13.34 3.55 6.75
C GLU A 72 -14.32 4.13 5.72
N ASP A 73 -14.03 5.30 5.19
CA ASP A 73 -14.84 5.91 4.13
C ASP A 73 -14.59 5.22 2.79
N LEU A 74 -13.35 4.86 2.49
CA LEU A 74 -13.01 3.99 1.35
C LEU A 74 -13.70 2.63 1.45
N TYR A 75 -13.69 2.04 2.64
CA TYR A 75 -14.35 0.77 2.90
C TYR A 75 -15.86 0.78 2.65
N LYS A 76 -16.52 1.93 2.87
CA LYS A 76 -17.94 2.14 2.54
C LYS A 76 -18.17 2.45 1.05
N GLY A 77 -17.16 3.00 0.36
CA GLY A 77 -17.25 3.51 -1.01
C GLY A 77 -17.28 2.47 -2.13
N GLY A 78 -16.82 1.23 -1.90
CA GLY A 78 -16.91 0.16 -2.90
C GLY A 78 -16.04 0.39 -4.15
N GLU A 79 -16.64 0.31 -5.34
CA GLU A 79 -15.94 0.34 -6.64
C GLU A 79 -15.29 1.71 -6.94
N GLU A 80 -15.88 2.81 -6.47
CA GLU A 80 -15.35 4.17 -6.62
C GLU A 80 -13.96 4.35 -5.96
N ALA A 81 -13.59 3.45 -5.04
CA ALA A 81 -12.30 3.44 -4.36
C ALA A 81 -11.19 2.66 -5.11
N THR A 82 -11.39 2.33 -6.39
CA THR A 82 -10.43 1.52 -7.18
C THR A 82 -9.01 2.09 -7.18
N ARG A 83 -8.84 3.42 -7.25
CA ARG A 83 -7.51 4.06 -7.23
C ARG A 83 -6.76 3.91 -5.90
N PHE A 84 -7.46 3.59 -4.82
CA PHE A 84 -6.88 3.29 -3.51
C PHE A 84 -6.69 1.79 -3.26
N THR A 85 -7.07 0.95 -4.22
CA THR A 85 -7.10 -0.50 -4.02
C THR A 85 -5.84 -1.15 -4.56
N PHE A 86 -5.29 -2.08 -3.77
CA PHE A 86 -4.23 -2.98 -4.18
C PHE A 86 -4.72 -4.43 -4.09
N PHE A 87 -4.43 -5.25 -5.09
CA PHE A 87 -4.63 -6.69 -5.00
C PHE A 87 -3.45 -7.34 -4.30
N GLN A 88 -3.70 -7.89 -3.12
CA GLN A 88 -2.74 -8.68 -2.40
C GLN A 88 -2.65 -10.08 -3.01
N ARG A 89 -1.43 -10.49 -3.36
CA ARG A 89 -1.10 -11.82 -3.88
C ARG A 89 -0.07 -12.47 -2.96
N SER A 90 -0.36 -13.66 -2.44
CA SER A 90 0.58 -14.42 -1.62
C SER A 90 1.67 -15.06 -2.47
N MET A 91 2.90 -14.98 -1.98
CA MET A 91 4.11 -15.58 -2.54
C MET A 91 4.84 -16.36 -1.45
N GLY A 92 4.24 -17.48 -1.03
CA GLY A 92 4.71 -18.21 0.15
C GLY A 92 4.48 -17.38 1.42
N SER A 93 5.57 -16.97 2.08
CA SER A 93 5.53 -16.10 3.27
C SER A 93 5.49 -14.61 2.94
N ALA A 94 5.82 -14.23 1.70
CA ALA A 94 5.79 -12.85 1.23
C ALA A 94 4.47 -12.53 0.51
N PHE A 95 4.25 -11.25 0.25
CA PHE A 95 3.12 -10.74 -0.50
C PHE A 95 3.58 -9.76 -1.58
N ARG A 96 2.93 -9.78 -2.73
CA ARG A 96 2.98 -8.71 -3.74
C ARG A 96 1.68 -7.93 -3.71
N LEU A 97 1.78 -6.63 -3.97
CA LEU A 97 0.66 -5.70 -3.96
C LEU A 97 0.55 -5.04 -5.34
N GLU A 98 -0.44 -5.47 -6.13
CA GLU A 98 -0.68 -4.95 -7.48
C GLU A 98 -1.68 -3.80 -7.43
N ALA A 99 -1.43 -2.68 -8.12
CA ALA A 99 -2.35 -1.56 -8.21
C ALA A 99 -3.61 -1.95 -8.99
N ALA A 100 -4.80 -1.85 -8.37
CA ALA A 100 -6.05 -2.25 -9.03
C ALA A 100 -6.39 -1.35 -10.24
N ALA A 101 -6.10 -0.05 -10.14
CA ALA A 101 -6.28 0.91 -11.23
C ALA A 101 -5.23 0.77 -12.35
N TRP A 102 -4.12 0.05 -12.11
CA TRP A 102 -3.00 -0.05 -13.04
C TRP A 102 -2.47 -1.50 -13.11
N PRO A 103 -3.15 -2.40 -13.85
CA PRO A 103 -2.75 -3.80 -13.95
C PRO A 103 -1.28 -3.98 -14.38
N GLY A 104 -0.58 -4.91 -13.73
CA GLY A 104 0.85 -5.16 -13.94
C GLY A 104 1.80 -4.19 -13.25
N TRP A 105 1.29 -3.18 -12.52
CA TRP A 105 2.09 -2.31 -11.67
C TRP A 105 2.01 -2.76 -10.22
N PHE A 106 3.17 -2.89 -9.57
CA PHE A 106 3.30 -3.41 -8.23
C PHE A 106 3.93 -2.39 -7.30
N LEU A 107 3.51 -2.39 -6.04
CA LEU A 107 4.22 -1.70 -4.98
C LEU A 107 5.66 -2.23 -4.93
N CYS A 108 6.63 -1.34 -4.92
CA CYS A 108 8.05 -1.65 -4.80
C CYS A 108 8.64 -0.81 -3.68
N GLY A 109 9.41 -1.49 -2.82
CA GLY A 109 10.24 -0.87 -1.82
C GLY A 109 11.28 0.07 -2.45
N PRO A 110 11.86 0.97 -1.66
CA PRO A 110 12.83 1.91 -2.14
C PRO A 110 14.14 1.19 -2.46
N ALA A 111 14.87 1.72 -3.44
CA ALA A 111 16.21 1.24 -3.75
C ALA A 111 17.23 1.71 -2.69
N GLU A 112 17.08 2.95 -2.23
CA GLU A 112 17.97 3.57 -1.25
C GLU A 112 17.24 3.96 0.03
N PRO A 113 17.94 4.02 1.18
CA PRO A 113 17.37 4.60 2.40
C PRO A 113 16.79 5.99 2.12
N GLN A 114 15.65 6.32 2.75
CA GLN A 114 14.98 7.62 2.65
C GLN A 114 14.25 7.90 1.33
N GLN A 115 14.34 7.01 0.34
CA GLN A 115 13.49 7.12 -0.84
C GLN A 115 12.08 6.63 -0.56
N PRO A 116 11.08 7.15 -1.30
CA PRO A 116 9.72 6.68 -1.14
C PRO A 116 9.48 5.32 -1.78
N VAL A 117 8.43 4.64 -1.29
CA VAL A 117 7.87 3.49 -2.01
C VAL A 117 7.31 3.95 -3.36
N ARG A 118 7.34 3.06 -4.36
CA ARG A 118 6.96 3.38 -5.74
C ARG A 118 6.04 2.34 -6.32
N LEU A 119 5.55 2.62 -7.52
CA LEU A 119 5.07 1.59 -8.43
C LEU A 119 6.18 1.22 -9.41
N THR A 120 6.28 -0.07 -9.71
CA THR A 120 7.15 -0.61 -10.76
C THR A 120 6.32 -1.52 -11.66
N LYS A 121 6.64 -1.54 -12.95
CA LYS A 121 6.01 -2.46 -13.90
C LYS A 121 6.87 -3.71 -14.00
N GLU A 122 6.38 -4.82 -13.47
CA GLU A 122 7.14 -6.06 -13.36
C GLU A 122 6.30 -7.29 -13.67
N SER A 123 6.77 -8.11 -14.61
CA SER A 123 6.14 -9.41 -14.91
C SER A 123 6.52 -10.46 -13.86
N GLU A 124 7.79 -10.51 -13.48
CA GLU A 124 8.33 -11.47 -12.52
C GLU A 124 8.50 -10.85 -11.13
N PRO A 125 8.37 -11.63 -10.04
CA PRO A 125 8.67 -11.17 -8.70
C PRO A 125 10.13 -10.76 -8.54
N SER A 126 10.35 -9.73 -7.71
CA SER A 126 11.68 -9.25 -7.34
C SER A 126 11.72 -8.93 -5.85
N PRO A 127 12.90 -8.91 -5.21
CA PRO A 127 13.00 -8.59 -3.79
C PRO A 127 12.40 -7.23 -3.40
N CYS A 128 12.30 -6.26 -4.32
CA CYS A 128 11.69 -4.97 -4.02
C CYS A 128 10.15 -5.03 -3.98
N THR A 129 9.54 -6.00 -4.68
CA THR A 129 8.08 -6.15 -4.73
C THR A 129 7.54 -7.14 -3.70
N GLU A 130 8.41 -7.75 -2.90
CA GLU A 130 8.07 -8.69 -1.84
C GLU A 130 7.95 -7.98 -0.47
N PHE A 131 6.77 -8.13 0.14
CA PHE A 131 6.47 -7.55 1.43
C PHE A 131 6.09 -8.61 2.46
N TYR A 132 6.43 -8.36 3.72
CA TYR A 132 6.08 -9.20 4.85
C TYR A 132 5.16 -8.42 5.79
N PHE A 133 4.05 -9.04 6.17
CA PHE A 133 3.15 -8.49 7.17
C PHE A 133 3.49 -9.07 8.53
N GLU A 134 3.86 -8.21 9.47
CA GLU A 134 3.99 -8.57 10.88
C GLU A 134 2.75 -8.10 11.62
N GLN A 135 2.09 -8.99 12.36
CA GLN A 135 0.96 -8.59 13.18
C GLN A 135 1.47 -7.81 14.39
N SER A 136 1.05 -6.55 14.55
CA SER A 136 1.38 -5.79 15.76
C SER A 136 0.53 -6.33 16.92
N ARG A 137 1.18 -6.78 18.00
CA ARG A 137 0.53 -7.10 19.27
C ARG A 137 0.14 -5.84 20.03
#